data_AF-A0AAV0WFL8-F1
#
_entry.id   AF-A0AAV0WFL8-F1
#
_cell.length_a   1.000
_cell.length_b   1.000
_cell.length_c   1.000
_cell.angle_alpha   90.00
_cell.angle_beta   90.00
_cell.angle_gamma   90.00
#
_symmetry.space_group_name_H-M   'P 1'
#
loop_
_entity.id
_entity.type
_entity.pdbx_description
1 polymer ?
#
loop_
_entity_poly.entity_id
_entity_poly.type
_entity_poly.pdbx_seq_one_letter_code
_entity_poly.pdbx_strand_id
1 'polypeptide(L)'
;MVLPLNCFRHTIERCNGVLKMRFRCLLKHRTLHYTPNKASKIINSCVVLHNLCIMDNISLYNEDFDTNEVDYGICQQNNVDNEHIADRVNPELTAGQRARQQIVDRYFT
;
A
#
# COMPACT_ATOMS: atom_id res chain seq x y z
N MET A 1 -8.57 -15.24 36.62
CA MET A 1 -8.48 -13.81 36.24
C MET A 1 -8.67 -13.73 34.73
N VAL A 2 -9.93 -13.66 34.26
CA VAL A 2 -10.24 -13.58 32.82
C VAL A 2 -10.29 -12.10 32.48
N LEU A 3 -9.24 -11.58 31.85
CA LEU A 3 -9.24 -10.23 31.31
C LEU A 3 -10.35 -10.15 30.24
N PRO A 4 -11.26 -9.17 30.29
CA PRO A 4 -12.38 -9.09 29.36
C PRO A 4 -11.86 -8.93 27.93
N LEU A 5 -12.37 -9.74 26.99
CA LEU A 5 -11.96 -9.79 25.58
C LEU A 5 -11.81 -8.40 24.90
N ASN A 6 -12.52 -7.39 25.40
CA ASN A 6 -12.47 -6.02 24.91
C ASN A 6 -11.09 -5.34 25.07
N CYS A 7 -10.33 -5.62 26.14
CA CYS A 7 -9.01 -5.00 26.32
C CYS A 7 -7.97 -5.56 25.34
N PHE A 8 -8.10 -6.83 24.97
CA PHE A 8 -7.21 -7.47 24.00
C PHE A 8 -7.36 -6.88 22.60
N ARG A 9 -8.61 -6.70 22.15
CA ARG A 9 -8.91 -6.03 20.88
C ARG A 9 -8.37 -4.61 20.86
N HIS A 10 -8.55 -3.87 21.96
CA HIS A 10 -8.04 -2.51 22.06
C HIS A 10 -6.51 -2.42 21.89
N THR A 11 -5.75 -3.27 22.60
CA THR A 11 -4.29 -3.29 22.48
C THR A 11 -3.84 -3.65 21.07
N ILE A 12 -4.50 -4.62 20.44
CA ILE A 12 -4.18 -5.02 19.05
C ILE A 12 -4.47 -3.88 18.07
N GLU A 13 -5.62 -3.22 18.20
CA GLU A 13 -6.01 -2.11 17.34
C GLU A 13 -5.01 -0.95 17.45
N ARG A 14 -4.55 -0.63 18.67
CA ARG A 14 -3.51 0.39 18.88
C ARG A 14 -2.18 -0.03 18.25
N CYS A 15 -1.73 -1.26 18.47
CA CYS A 15 -0.49 -1.78 17.88
C CYS A 15 -0.54 -1.70 16.34
N ASN A 16 -1.65 -2.15 15.75
CA ASN A 16 -1.88 -2.07 14.31
C ASN A 16 -1.88 -0.62 13.81
N GLY A 17 -2.46 0.32 14.57
CA GLY A 17 -2.43 1.75 14.24
C GLY A 17 -1.02 2.30 14.16
N VAL A 18 -0.18 2.02 15.16
CA VAL A 18 1.23 2.46 15.21
C VAL A 18 2.04 1.88 14.05
N LEU A 19 1.90 0.58 13.78
CA LEU A 19 2.61 -0.07 12.67
C LEU A 19 2.20 0.49 11.31
N LYS A 20 0.90 0.76 11.10
CA LYS A 20 0.38 1.37 9.88
C LYS A 20 0.84 2.81 9.67
N MET A 21 0.99 3.56 10.76
CA MET A 21 1.52 4.93 10.71
C MET A 21 3.00 4.95 10.31
N ARG A 22 3.80 4.01 10.82
CA ARG A 22 5.23 3.96 10.53
C ARG A 22 5.57 3.32 9.17
N PHE A 23 4.85 2.26 8.77
CA PHE A 23 5.22 1.47 7.60
C PHE A 23 4.17 1.52 6.48
N ARG A 24 4.54 2.14 5.35
CA ARG A 24 3.68 2.26 4.15
C ARG A 24 3.27 0.91 3.56
N CYS A 25 3.98 -0.17 3.87
CA CYS A 25 3.62 -1.52 3.41
C CYS A 25 2.34 -2.06 4.09
N LEU A 26 1.87 -1.45 5.18
CA LEU A 26 0.69 -1.89 5.94
C LEU A 26 -0.55 -0.99 5.75
N LEU A 27 -0.45 0.07 4.93
CA LEU A 27 -1.49 1.10 4.79
C LEU A 27 -2.82 0.53 4.25
N LYS A 28 -3.95 1.15 4.58
CA LYS A 28 -5.32 0.67 4.24
C LYS A 28 -5.56 0.53 2.71
N HIS A 29 -4.93 1.36 1.89
CA HIS A 29 -5.00 1.24 0.41
C HIS A 29 -4.15 0.08 -0.13
N ARG A 30 -3.39 -0.60 0.74
CA ARG A 30 -2.43 -1.67 0.44
C ARG A 30 -2.72 -2.87 1.34
N THR A 31 -3.95 -3.38 1.27
CA THR A 31 -4.28 -4.68 1.89
C THR A 31 -3.24 -5.70 1.43
N LEU A 32 -2.62 -6.42 2.37
CA LEU A 32 -1.63 -7.43 2.01
C LEU A 32 -2.32 -8.58 1.27
N HIS A 33 -2.24 -8.57 -0.06
CA HIS A 33 -2.68 -9.67 -0.93
C HIS A 33 -1.68 -10.83 -0.92
N TYR A 34 -1.28 -11.26 0.28
CA TYR A 34 -0.39 -12.39 0.49
C TYR A 34 -1.10 -13.48 1.27
N THR A 35 -0.64 -14.71 1.10
CA THR A 35 -1.07 -15.81 1.97
C THR A 35 -0.77 -15.44 3.44
N PRO A 36 -1.57 -15.94 4.40
CA PRO A 36 -1.39 -15.59 5.82
C PRO A 36 0.03 -15.84 6.33
N ASN A 37 0.70 -16.89 5.84
CA ASN A 37 2.08 -17.21 6.19
C ASN A 37 3.08 -16.14 5.73
N LYS A 38 2.89 -15.57 4.54
CA LYS A 38 3.76 -14.50 4.03
C LYS A 38 3.42 -13.16 4.66
N ALA A 39 2.13 -12.89 4.90
CA ALA A 39 1.70 -11.70 5.61
C ALA A 39 2.22 -11.65 7.05
N SER A 40 2.23 -12.77 7.78
CA SER A 40 2.75 -12.82 9.14
C SER A 40 4.24 -12.51 9.21
N LYS A 41 5.03 -12.99 8.24
CA LYS A 41 6.47 -12.66 8.13
C LYS A 41 6.69 -11.17 7.95
N ILE A 42 5.92 -10.52 7.07
CA ILE A 42 6.02 -9.07 6.84
C ILE A 42 5.69 -8.31 8.12
N ILE A 43 4.60 -8.66 8.80
CA ILE A 43 4.18 -8.04 10.05
C ILE A 43 5.27 -8.23 11.12
N ASN A 44 5.82 -9.43 11.25
CA ASN A 44 6.88 -9.72 12.23
C ASN A 44 8.13 -8.87 11.98
N SER A 45 8.57 -8.74 10.72
CA SER A 45 9.68 -7.85 10.37
C SER A 45 9.39 -6.39 10.74
N CYS A 46 8.16 -5.90 10.50
CA CYS A 46 7.76 -4.54 10.88
C CYS A 46 7.82 -4.32 12.40
N VAL A 47 7.42 -5.32 13.19
CA VAL A 47 7.50 -5.27 14.66
C VAL A 47 8.96 -5.21 15.12
N VAL A 48 9.84 -6.06 14.58
CA VAL A 48 11.27 -6.04 14.92
C VAL A 48 11.90 -4.68 14.59
N LEU A 49 11.61 -4.14 13.40
CA LEU A 49 12.10 -2.82 12.99
C LEU A 49 11.54 -1.70 13.86
N HIS A 50 10.26 -1.77 14.24
CA HIS A 50 9.66 -0.80 15.14
C HIS A 50 10.35 -0.79 16.51
N ASN A 51 10.67 -1.97 17.05
CA ASN A 51 11.39 -2.10 18.31
C ASN A 51 12.79 -1.50 18.21
N LEU A 52 13.52 -1.76 17.12
CA LEU A 52 14.83 -1.16 16.87
C LEU A 52 14.74 0.37 16.84
N CYS A 53 13.76 0.92 16.13
CA CYS A 53 13.53 2.35 16.12
C CYS A 53 13.17 2.93 17.50
N ILE A 54 12.49 2.18 18.38
CA ILE A 54 12.25 2.62 19.77
C ILE A 54 13.58 2.69 20.52
N MET A 55 14.43 1.65 20.40
CA MET A 55 15.74 1.61 21.05
C MET A 55 16.62 2.78 20.61
N ASP A 56 16.56 3.13 19.33
CA ASP A 56 17.33 4.22 18.74
C ASP A 56 16.64 5.60 18.89
N ASN A 57 15.53 5.69 19.64
CA ASN A 57 14.73 6.92 19.83
C ASN A 57 14.31 7.60 18.51
N ILE A 58 14.08 6.81 17.46
CA ILE A 58 13.60 7.29 16.17
C ILE A 58 12.12 7.65 16.30
N SER A 59 11.80 8.91 15.99
CA SER A 59 10.45 9.49 15.98
C SER A 59 9.46 8.70 15.12
N LEU A 60 8.19 8.69 15.51
CA LEU A 60 7.08 8.15 14.69
C LEU A 60 6.59 9.15 13.64
N TYR A 61 6.90 10.44 13.81
CA TYR A 61 6.52 11.49 12.88
C TYR A 61 7.55 11.53 11.74
N ASN A 62 7.13 11.03 10.58
CA ASN A 62 7.74 11.45 9.32
C ASN A 62 6.94 12.67 8.88
N GLU A 63 7.59 13.83 8.75
CA GLU A 63 6.97 15.06 8.24
C GLU A 63 6.47 14.92 6.79
N ASP A 64 6.88 13.86 6.10
CA ASP A 64 6.51 13.51 4.72
C ASP A 64 5.14 12.81 4.59
N PHE A 65 4.22 12.99 5.55
CA PHE A 65 2.83 12.52 5.46
C PHE A 65 2.02 13.36 4.46
N ASP A 66 2.59 13.66 3.29
CA ASP A 66 1.83 14.20 2.19
C ASP A 66 1.07 13.07 1.48
N THR A 67 -0.21 13.30 1.29
CA THR A 67 -1.20 12.35 0.74
C THR A 67 -1.06 12.25 -0.78
N ASN A 68 0.15 12.32 -1.31
CA ASN A 68 0.37 12.23 -2.74
C ASN A 68 0.50 10.77 -3.15
N GLU A 69 -0.46 10.38 -3.97
CA GLU A 69 -0.49 9.18 -4.80
C GLU A 69 0.91 8.86 -5.32
N VAL A 70 1.58 7.89 -4.70
CA VAL A 70 2.75 7.29 -5.34
C VAL A 70 2.26 6.01 -6.00
N ASP A 71 1.96 6.15 -7.30
CA ASP A 71 1.81 5.04 -8.23
C ASP A 71 3.13 4.26 -8.25
N TYR A 72 3.17 3.17 -7.48
CA TYR A 72 4.25 2.20 -7.57
C TYR A 72 3.79 1.11 -8.52
N GLY A 73 4.11 1.33 -9.79
CA GLY A 73 3.94 0.39 -10.87
C GLY A 73 4.24 -1.04 -10.43
N ILE A 74 3.31 -1.93 -10.75
CA ILE A 74 3.34 -3.36 -10.48
C ILE A 74 4.75 -3.90 -10.76
N CYS A 75 5.42 -4.41 -9.73
CA CYS A 75 6.66 -5.15 -9.92
C CYS A 75 6.33 -6.40 -10.76
N GLN A 76 6.64 -6.36 -12.06
CA GLN A 76 6.59 -7.54 -12.91
C GLN A 76 7.45 -8.63 -12.26
N GLN A 77 6.85 -9.79 -11.98
CA GLN A 77 7.63 -11.00 -11.78
C GLN A 77 8.40 -11.25 -13.07
N ASN A 78 9.72 -11.21 -12.99
CA ASN A 78 10.59 -11.36 -14.15
C ASN A 78 10.40 -12.69 -14.89
N ASN A 79 10.59 -12.58 -16.20
CA ASN A 79 10.94 -13.59 -17.21
C ASN A 79 9.80 -14.39 -17.87
N VAL A 80 9.22 -13.81 -18.93
CA VAL A 80 9.17 -14.46 -20.25
C VAL A 80 9.27 -13.41 -21.35
N ASP A 81 10.33 -13.54 -22.14
CA ASP A 81 10.60 -13.10 -23.51
C ASP A 81 10.53 -11.61 -23.91
N ASN A 82 11.69 -11.21 -24.43
CA ASN A 82 12.13 -9.88 -24.78
C ASN A 82 11.86 -9.64 -26.27
N GLU A 83 10.60 -9.55 -26.70
CA GLU A 83 10.22 -8.99 -28.00
C GLU A 83 8.83 -8.32 -27.88
N HIS A 84 8.58 -7.21 -28.60
CA HIS A 84 7.29 -6.50 -28.73
C HIS A 84 6.91 -5.45 -27.65
N ILE A 85 7.64 -4.33 -27.59
CA ILE A 85 7.23 -3.10 -26.87
C ILE A 85 6.11 -2.34 -27.63
N ALA A 86 5.97 -2.54 -28.94
CA ALA A 86 5.01 -1.80 -29.77
C ALA A 86 3.53 -2.26 -29.63
N ASP A 87 3.28 -3.48 -29.15
CA ASP A 87 1.92 -4.07 -29.08
C ASP A 87 1.18 -3.78 -27.77
N ARG A 88 1.76 -2.96 -26.88
CA ARG A 88 1.18 -2.65 -25.55
C ARG A 88 0.30 -1.40 -25.49
N VAL A 89 0.03 -0.74 -26.63
CA VAL A 89 -0.98 0.33 -26.64
C VAL A 89 -2.36 -0.33 -26.67
N ASN A 90 -2.95 -0.54 -25.50
CA ASN A 90 -4.28 -1.10 -25.39
C ASN A 90 -5.27 -0.18 -26.14
N PRO A 91 -5.88 -0.66 -27.25
CA PRO A 91 -6.78 0.15 -28.07
C PRO A 91 -8.02 0.59 -27.30
N GLU A 92 -8.46 -0.19 -26.30
CA GLU A 92 -9.58 0.18 -25.43
C GLU A 92 -9.24 1.34 -24.50
N LEU A 93 -8.01 1.40 -23.97
CA LEU A 93 -7.57 2.55 -23.19
C LEU A 93 -7.59 3.83 -24.04
N THR A 94 -7.14 3.73 -25.29
CA THR A 94 -7.11 4.87 -26.21
C THR A 94 -8.52 5.32 -26.58
N ALA A 95 -9.45 4.37 -26.79
CA ALA A 95 -10.86 4.66 -27.02
C ALA A 95 -11.52 5.33 -25.81
N GLY A 96 -11.27 4.82 -24.59
CA GLY A 96 -11.80 5.39 -23.36
C GLY A 96 -11.30 6.82 -23.10
N GLN A 97 -10.02 7.09 -23.36
CA GLN A 97 -9.45 8.43 -23.27
C GLN A 97 -10.11 9.42 -24.24
N ARG A 98 -10.35 9.00 -25.50
CA ARG A 98 -11.05 9.83 -26.50
C ARG A 98 -12.49 10.11 -26.09
N ALA A 99 -13.23 9.10 -25.63
CA ALA A 99 -14.61 9.28 -25.17
C ALA A 99 -14.68 10.25 -23.98
N ARG A 100 -13.75 10.13 -23.03
CA ARG A 100 -13.65 11.07 -21.90
C ARG A 100 -13.38 12.49 -22.38
N GLN A 101 -12.43 12.67 -23.29
CA GLN A 101 -12.09 14.00 -23.81
C GLN A 101 -13.28 14.65 -24.54
N GLN A 102 -14.03 13.87 -25.33
CA GLN A 102 -15.25 14.36 -26.00
C GLN A 102 -16.31 14.85 -25.02
N ILE A 103 -16.49 14.17 -23.88
CA ILE A 103 -17.44 14.61 -22.84
C ILE A 103 -16.95 15.92 -22.20
N VAL A 104 -15.66 16.02 -21.91
CA VAL A 104 -15.06 17.24 -21.34
C VAL A 104 -15.30 18.43 -22.26
N ASP A 105 -14.92 18.31 -23.53
CA ASP A 105 -15.02 19.40 -24.50
C ASP A 105 -16.48 19.85 -24.71
N ARG A 106 -17.44 18.90 -24.65
CA ARG A 106 -18.84 19.16 -24.99
C ARG A 106 -19.68 19.73 -23.85
N TYR A 107 -19.30 19.47 -22.60
CA TYR A 107 -20.10 19.83 -21.43
C TYR A 107 -19.39 20.76 -20.44
N PHE A 108 -18.06 20.88 -20.53
CA PHE A 108 -17.24 21.60 -19.55
C PHE A 108 -16.34 22.70 -20.17
N THR A 109 -16.62 23.12 -21.41
CA THR A 109 -16.08 24.36 -22.01
C THR A 109 -17.11 25.47 -21.85
#